data_AF-A0A959MG82-F1
#
_entry.id   AF-A0A959MG82-F1
#
_cell.length_a   1.000
_cell.length_b   1.000
_cell.length_c   1.000
_cell.angle_alpha   90.00
_cell.angle_beta   90.00
_cell.angle_gamma   90.00
#
_symmetry.space_group_name_H-M   'P 1'
#
loop_
_entity.id
_entity.type
_entity.pdbx_description
1 polymer ?
#
loop_
_entity_poly.entity_id
_entity_poly.type
_entity_poly.pdbx_seq_one_letter_code
_entity_poly.pdbx_strand_id
1 'polypeptide(L)'
;MPTILIAIIAFVLLILLFTRFFPGKQLEETSMQGGEESRFDEDMVTVVEDPPHGESARYIRCRVSVTNQRIVISQLPLLSKKYSILIILYFADQEHPEKTGLEGRVKTGLLRRDAVEAKSDKSGDYLLLRPVGFGLFNREATEIQVRSKRVEELSTAIQGLGSR
;
A
#
# COMPACT_ATOMS: atom_id res chain seq x y z
N MET A 1 16.33 -19.25 -40.41
CA MET A 1 17.07 -19.36 -39.13
C MET A 1 17.65 -18.03 -38.58
N PRO A 2 18.18 -17.08 -39.36
CA PRO A 2 18.71 -15.83 -38.78
C PRO A 2 17.62 -14.89 -38.22
N THR A 3 16.41 -14.92 -38.78
CA THR A 3 15.26 -14.12 -38.33
C THR A 3 14.79 -14.45 -36.91
N ILE A 4 14.79 -15.72 -36.54
CA ILE A 4 14.40 -16.18 -35.19
C ILE A 4 15.42 -15.69 -34.16
N LEU A 5 16.71 -15.74 -34.49
CA LEU A 5 17.79 -15.28 -33.61
C LEU A 5 17.71 -13.76 -33.37
N ILE A 6 17.43 -12.97 -34.41
CA ILE A 6 17.24 -11.52 -34.30
C ILE A 6 16.02 -11.19 -33.42
N ALA A 7 14.92 -11.93 -33.56
CA ALA A 7 13.73 -11.73 -32.74
C ALA A 7 13.99 -12.03 -31.26
N ILE A 8 14.76 -13.08 -30.95
CA ILE A 8 15.15 -13.41 -29.57
C ILE A 8 16.05 -12.31 -28.98
N ILE A 9 17.04 -11.83 -29.72
CA ILE A 9 17.93 -10.75 -29.27
C ILE A 9 17.14 -9.46 -29.03
N ALA A 10 16.22 -9.11 -29.93
CA ALA A 10 15.36 -7.94 -29.78
C ALA A 10 14.44 -8.07 -28.55
N PHE A 11 13.86 -9.24 -28.30
CA PHE A 11 13.01 -9.50 -27.15
C PHE A 11 13.77 -9.39 -25.82
N VAL A 12 14.99 -9.95 -25.76
CA VAL A 12 15.86 -9.84 -24.57
C VAL A 12 16.26 -8.39 -24.32
N LEU A 13 16.60 -7.64 -25.36
CA LEU A 13 16.89 -6.20 -25.25
C LEU A 13 15.68 -5.41 -24.74
N LEU A 14 14.47 -5.75 -25.21
CA LEU A 14 13.23 -5.10 -24.79
C LEU A 14 12.94 -5.34 -23.30
N ILE A 15 13.16 -6.57 -22.82
CA ILE A 15 13.04 -6.91 -21.39
C ILE A 15 14.07 -6.12 -20.56
N LEU A 16 15.33 -6.07 -20.99
CA LEU A 16 16.39 -5.29 -20.31
C LEU A 16 16.09 -3.79 -20.30
N LEU A 17 15.49 -3.26 -21.38
CA LEU A 17 15.04 -1.88 -21.43
C LEU A 17 13.92 -1.65 -20.43
N PHE A 18 12.90 -2.52 -20.42
CA PHE A 18 11.77 -2.41 -19.51
C PHE A 18 12.21 -2.45 -18.04
N THR A 19 13.12 -3.35 -17.67
CA THR A 19 13.62 -3.42 -16.28
C THR A 19 14.43 -2.19 -15.89
N ARG A 20 15.16 -1.57 -16.82
CA ARG A 20 15.92 -0.33 -16.57
C ARG A 20 15.03 0.92 -16.48
N PHE A 21 13.98 1.02 -17.30
CA PHE A 21 13.08 2.18 -17.33
C PHE A 21 11.94 2.10 -16.30
N PHE A 22 11.60 0.88 -15.85
CA PHE A 22 10.55 0.65 -14.85
C PHE A 22 11.10 -0.10 -13.62
N PRO A 23 12.06 0.49 -12.87
CA PRO A 23 12.41 -0.07 -11.56
C PRO A 23 11.16 0.03 -10.66
N GLY A 24 10.67 -1.13 -10.20
CA GLY A 24 9.64 -1.18 -9.16
C GLY A 24 10.23 -0.62 -7.87
N LYS A 25 9.56 0.38 -7.29
CA LYS A 25 10.03 1.03 -6.07
C LYS A 25 9.91 0.09 -4.88
N GLN A 26 11.01 -0.06 -4.15
CA GLN A 26 11.13 -0.98 -3.03
C GLN A 26 10.86 -0.25 -1.72
N LEU A 27 10.34 -0.93 -0.71
CA LEU A 27 10.07 -0.36 0.62
C LEU A 27 11.32 0.31 1.24
N GLU A 28 12.51 -0.18 0.88
CA GLU A 28 13.80 0.40 1.25
C GLU A 28 13.99 1.85 0.72
N GLU A 29 13.23 2.27 -0.29
CA GLU A 29 13.25 3.63 -0.84
C GLU A 29 12.31 4.59 -0.10
N THR A 30 11.34 4.09 0.68
CA THR A 30 10.60 4.94 1.64
C THR A 30 11.38 5.03 2.93
N SER A 31 12.33 5.95 2.97
CA SER A 31 12.90 6.41 4.23
C SER A 31 11.78 7.03 5.08
N MET A 32 11.83 6.80 6.39
CA MET A 32 11.03 7.56 7.34
C MET A 32 11.29 9.05 7.11
N GLN A 33 10.23 9.84 6.97
CA GLN A 33 10.33 11.29 6.84
C GLN A 33 10.83 11.89 8.16
N GLY A 34 11.35 13.12 8.12
CA GLY A 34 11.79 13.81 9.34
C GLY A 34 10.65 13.92 10.36
N GLY A 35 10.85 13.41 11.58
CA GLY A 35 9.81 13.39 12.62
C GLY A 35 8.73 12.31 12.45
N GLU A 36 8.91 11.36 11.53
CA GLU A 36 8.05 10.20 11.40
C GLU A 36 8.41 9.14 12.46
N GLU A 37 7.45 8.79 13.31
CA GLU A 37 7.59 7.80 14.38
C GLU A 37 6.74 6.57 14.07
N SER A 38 7.35 5.39 14.11
CA SER A 38 6.64 4.12 13.95
C SER A 38 5.75 3.86 15.15
N ARG A 39 4.46 3.59 14.90
CA ARG A 39 3.47 3.25 15.94
C ARG A 39 3.07 1.78 15.89
N PHE A 40 3.10 1.19 14.71
CA PHE A 40 2.75 -0.21 14.49
C PHE A 40 3.43 -0.72 13.24
N ASP A 41 3.82 -1.99 13.27
CA ASP A 41 4.40 -2.67 12.13
C ASP A 41 4.11 -4.16 12.23
N GLU A 42 3.48 -4.72 11.19
CA GLU A 42 3.15 -6.14 11.10
C GLU A 42 3.40 -6.66 9.69
N ASP A 43 4.03 -7.82 9.59
CA ASP A 43 4.21 -8.57 8.35
C ASP A 43 3.17 -9.69 8.20
N MET A 44 3.13 -10.31 7.01
CA MET A 44 2.22 -11.41 6.69
C MET A 44 0.72 -11.07 6.85
N VAL A 45 0.37 -9.80 6.70
CA VAL A 45 -1.00 -9.27 6.69
C VAL A 45 -1.69 -9.59 5.36
N THR A 46 -3.01 -9.81 5.39
CA THR A 46 -3.82 -9.86 4.16
C THR A 46 -4.56 -8.54 3.98
N VAL A 47 -4.50 -7.97 2.78
CA VAL A 47 -5.19 -6.73 2.43
C VAL A 47 -6.13 -7.00 1.27
N VAL A 48 -7.38 -6.53 1.37
CA VAL A 48 -8.36 -6.59 0.28
C VAL A 48 -8.74 -5.17 -0.10
N GLU A 49 -8.59 -4.82 -1.36
CA GLU A 49 -9.15 -3.61 -1.94
C GLU A 49 -10.51 -3.93 -2.56
N ASP A 50 -11.55 -3.22 -2.13
CA ASP A 50 -12.93 -3.43 -2.57
C ASP A 50 -13.47 -2.14 -3.21
N PRO A 51 -13.35 -1.98 -4.55
CA PRO A 51 -13.87 -0.81 -5.23
C PRO A 51 -15.40 -0.87 -5.32
N PRO A 52 -16.10 0.27 -5.37
CA PRO A 52 -17.57 0.31 -5.49
C PRO A 52 -18.05 -0.33 -6.80
N HIS A 53 -17.21 -0.33 -7.83
CA HIS A 53 -17.44 -0.97 -9.11
C HIS A 53 -16.18 -1.74 -9.54
N GLY A 54 -16.35 -2.99 -9.97
CA GLY A 54 -15.26 -3.82 -10.45
C GLY A 54 -14.90 -4.98 -9.53
N GLU A 55 -13.77 -5.62 -9.81
CA GLU A 55 -13.29 -6.78 -9.07
C GLU A 55 -12.46 -6.35 -7.86
N SER A 56 -12.76 -6.95 -6.71
CA SER A 56 -11.95 -6.77 -5.49
C SER A 56 -10.57 -7.42 -5.67
N ALA A 57 -9.52 -6.72 -5.27
CA ALA A 57 -8.15 -7.22 -5.34
C ALA A 57 -7.68 -7.72 -3.98
N ARG A 58 -7.21 -8.97 -3.91
CA ARG A 58 -6.68 -9.57 -2.67
C ARG A 58 -5.17 -9.67 -2.71
N TYR A 59 -4.51 -8.97 -1.80
CA TYR A 59 -3.07 -8.96 -1.62
C TYR A 59 -2.70 -9.77 -0.37
N ILE A 60 -1.95 -10.86 -0.57
CA ILE A 60 -1.40 -11.70 0.50
C ILE A 60 0.08 -11.37 0.75
N ARG A 61 0.58 -11.72 1.95
CA ARG A 61 1.97 -11.47 2.38
C ARG A 61 2.31 -9.97 2.36
N CYS A 62 1.40 -9.16 2.88
CA CYS A 62 1.61 -7.73 3.02
C CYS A 62 2.31 -7.41 4.34
N ARG A 63 2.99 -6.28 4.38
CA ARG A 63 3.42 -5.60 5.59
C ARG A 63 2.66 -4.29 5.70
N VAL A 64 2.06 -4.05 6.86
CA VAL A 64 1.36 -2.82 7.20
C VAL A 64 2.15 -2.11 8.27
N SER A 65 2.64 -0.92 7.93
CA SER A 65 3.36 -0.06 8.85
C SER A 65 2.54 1.21 9.06
N VAL A 66 2.25 1.55 10.32
CA VAL A 66 1.54 2.77 10.71
C VAL A 66 2.52 3.66 11.44
N THR A 67 2.60 4.91 11.00
CA THR A 67 3.38 5.94 11.64
C THR A 67 2.46 7.00 12.24
N ASN A 68 3.02 8.03 12.88
CA ASN A 68 2.26 9.21 13.27
C ASN A 68 1.68 9.99 12.07
N GLN A 69 2.18 9.80 10.85
CA GLN A 69 1.80 10.59 9.66
C GLN A 69 1.01 9.81 8.60
N ARG A 70 1.28 8.51 8.45
CA ARG A 70 0.72 7.72 7.36
C ARG A 70 0.64 6.23 7.67
N ILE A 71 -0.10 5.52 6.83
CA ILE A 71 -0.13 4.06 6.75
C ILE A 71 0.54 3.66 5.43
N VAL A 72 1.53 2.79 5.51
CA VAL A 72 2.21 2.21 4.35
C VAL A 72 1.84 0.74 4.27
N ILE A 73 1.23 0.34 3.15
CA ILE A 73 0.94 -1.04 2.83
C ILE A 73 1.86 -1.47 1.70
N SER A 74 2.65 -2.49 1.98
CA SER A 74 3.59 -3.06 1.02
C SER A 74 3.38 -4.56 0.89
N GLN A 75 3.62 -5.12 -0.28
CA GLN A 75 3.52 -6.54 -0.53
C GLN A 75 4.89 -7.13 -0.78
N LEU A 76 5.11 -8.37 -0.36
CA LEU A 76 6.27 -9.15 -0.78
C LEU A 76 5.91 -9.96 -2.04
N PRO A 77 6.37 -9.55 -3.24
CA PRO A 77 6.08 -10.30 -4.46
C PRO A 77 6.62 -11.74 -4.38
N LEU A 78 5.97 -12.65 -5.11
CA LEU A 78 6.47 -14.01 -5.26
C LEU A 78 7.90 -13.96 -5.81
N LEU A 79 8.81 -14.71 -5.17
CA LEU A 79 10.25 -14.80 -5.51
C LEU A 79 11.09 -13.53 -5.26
N SER A 80 10.51 -12.46 -4.72
CA SER A 80 11.27 -11.30 -4.26
C SER A 80 11.69 -11.44 -2.79
N LYS A 81 12.83 -10.86 -2.44
CA LYS A 81 13.23 -10.63 -1.04
C LYS A 81 12.83 -9.24 -0.53
N LYS A 82 12.33 -8.38 -1.42
CA LYS A 82 12.05 -6.98 -1.14
C LYS A 82 10.57 -6.68 -1.29
N TYR A 83 10.05 -5.92 -0.35
CA TYR A 83 8.68 -5.43 -0.35
C TYR A 83 8.52 -4.34 -1.41
N SER A 84 7.43 -4.40 -2.18
CA SER A 84 6.98 -3.35 -3.08
C SER A 84 5.83 -2.58 -2.44
N ILE A 85 5.91 -1.25 -2.43
CA ILE A 85 4.86 -0.41 -1.86
C ILE A 85 3.64 -0.47 -2.78
N LEU A 86 2.48 -0.81 -2.21
CA LEU A 86 1.20 -0.83 -2.93
C LEU A 86 0.42 0.46 -2.68
N ILE A 87 0.26 0.81 -1.40
CA ILE A 87 -0.62 1.87 -0.94
C ILE A 87 0.10 2.73 0.11
N ILE A 88 -0.10 4.04 0.03
CA ILE A 88 0.21 4.99 1.10
C ILE A 88 -1.04 5.80 1.43
N LEU A 89 -1.49 5.76 2.68
CA LEU A 89 -2.60 6.57 3.16
C LEU A 89 -2.07 7.61 4.16
N TYR A 90 -2.19 8.90 3.85
CA TYR A 90 -1.82 9.97 4.78
C TYR A 90 -2.98 10.29 5.69
N PHE A 91 -2.70 10.64 6.95
CA PHE A 91 -3.77 11.13 7.81
C PHE A 91 -4.21 12.54 7.39
N ALA A 92 -5.51 12.71 7.18
CA ALA A 92 -6.09 13.95 6.65
C ALA A 92 -6.10 15.12 7.66
N ASP A 93 -5.77 14.84 8.92
CA ASP A 93 -5.69 15.80 10.03
C ASP A 93 -4.33 16.54 10.09
N GLN A 94 -3.38 16.22 9.22
CA GLN A 94 -2.06 16.85 9.13
C GLN A 94 -1.95 17.75 7.90
N GLU A 95 -1.44 18.98 8.11
CA GLU A 95 -1.58 20.09 7.15
C GLU A 95 -0.91 19.87 5.78
N HIS A 96 -0.06 18.88 5.57
CA HIS A 96 0.47 18.61 4.23
C HIS A 96 0.70 17.11 3.99
N PRO A 97 -0.02 16.47 3.03
CA PRO A 97 0.53 15.30 2.37
C PRO A 97 1.72 15.79 1.54
N GLU A 98 2.94 15.69 2.08
CA GLU A 98 4.15 15.90 1.28
C GLU A 98 4.03 15.03 0.03
N LYS A 99 4.29 15.64 -1.13
CA LYS A 99 4.42 14.90 -2.39
C LYS A 99 5.53 13.88 -2.22
N THR A 100 5.18 12.63 -1.89
CA THR A 100 6.11 11.54 -2.09
C THR A 100 6.39 11.52 -3.59
N GLY A 101 7.66 11.60 -4.00
CA GLY A 101 8.11 11.49 -5.40
C GLY A 101 7.82 10.12 -6.04
N LEU A 102 6.72 9.48 -5.63
CA LEU A 102 6.13 8.22 -6.04
C LEU A 102 4.92 8.43 -6.98
N GLU A 103 4.63 9.69 -7.34
CA GLU A 103 3.54 10.08 -8.25
C GLU A 103 3.50 9.18 -9.49
N GLY A 104 2.37 8.49 -9.70
CA GLY A 104 2.09 7.67 -10.89
C GLY A 104 2.38 6.17 -10.80
N ARG A 105 2.97 5.66 -9.70
CA ARG A 105 3.26 4.20 -9.55
C ARG A 105 2.76 3.55 -8.26
N VAL A 106 2.36 4.34 -7.27
CA VAL A 106 1.86 3.87 -5.97
C VAL A 106 0.48 4.48 -5.75
N LYS A 107 -0.48 3.70 -5.23
CA LYS A 107 -1.79 4.24 -4.87
C LYS A 107 -1.64 5.10 -3.62
N THR A 108 -1.99 6.37 -3.72
CA THR A 108 -1.98 7.29 -2.58
C THR A 108 -3.40 7.72 -2.26
N GLY A 109 -3.65 8.05 -0.99
CA GLY A 109 -4.95 8.55 -0.55
C GLY A 109 -4.84 9.25 0.80
N LEU A 110 -5.92 9.90 1.21
CA LEU A 110 -6.08 10.48 2.53
C LEU A 110 -6.99 9.59 3.36
N LEU A 111 -6.66 9.37 4.63
CA LEU A 111 -7.49 8.62 5.57
C LEU A 111 -7.80 9.52 6.76
N ARG A 112 -9.08 9.74 7.02
CA ARG A 112 -9.49 10.34 8.30
C ARG A 112 -9.56 9.23 9.35
N ARG A 113 -9.15 9.51 10.59
CA ARG A 113 -9.12 8.51 11.67
C ARG A 113 -10.51 7.98 12.04
N ASP A 114 -11.54 8.80 11.86
CA ASP A 114 -12.96 8.43 12.04
C ASP A 114 -13.51 7.56 10.90
N ALA A 115 -12.80 7.47 9.77
CA ALA A 115 -13.15 6.63 8.63
C ALA A 115 -12.59 5.19 8.73
N VAL A 116 -12.28 4.76 9.96
CA VAL A 116 -11.65 3.46 10.29
C VAL A 116 -12.56 2.71 11.24
N GLU A 117 -12.95 1.50 10.85
CA GLU A 117 -13.93 0.71 11.58
C GLU A 117 -13.46 -0.73 11.73
N ALA A 118 -13.46 -1.26 12.97
CA ALA A 118 -13.21 -2.68 13.21
C ALA A 118 -14.48 -3.47 12.87
N LYS A 119 -14.34 -4.49 12.03
CA LYS A 119 -15.42 -5.37 11.58
C LYS A 119 -14.99 -6.83 11.65
N SER A 120 -15.96 -7.73 11.57
CA SER A 120 -15.73 -9.17 11.55
C SER A 120 -16.58 -9.81 10.45
N ASP A 121 -16.06 -10.85 9.81
CA ASP A 121 -16.80 -11.69 8.87
C ASP A 121 -16.41 -13.16 9.03
N LYS A 122 -16.86 -14.01 8.10
CA LYS A 122 -16.56 -15.46 8.12
C LYS A 122 -15.06 -15.79 8.08
N SER A 123 -14.22 -14.86 7.64
CA SER A 123 -12.76 -15.03 7.54
C SER A 123 -12.02 -14.42 8.74
N GLY A 124 -12.74 -13.91 9.74
CA GLY A 124 -12.20 -13.31 10.97
C GLY A 124 -12.27 -11.79 11.00
N ASP A 125 -11.62 -11.22 12.01
CA ASP A 125 -11.64 -9.78 12.29
C ASP A 125 -10.74 -9.00 11.32
N TYR A 126 -11.14 -7.76 11.03
CA TYR A 126 -10.44 -6.88 10.13
C TYR A 126 -10.71 -5.41 10.43
N LEU A 127 -9.80 -4.54 9.98
CA LEU A 127 -10.03 -3.10 9.94
C LEU A 127 -10.45 -2.67 8.55
N LEU A 128 -11.59 -2.00 8.47
CA LEU A 128 -12.09 -1.37 7.25
C LEU A 128 -11.61 0.08 7.23
N LEU A 129 -10.79 0.42 6.24
CA LEU A 129 -10.29 1.77 5.99
C LEU A 129 -11.04 2.35 4.79
N ARG A 130 -11.57 3.57 4.93
CA ARG A 130 -12.28 4.28 3.86
C ARG A 130 -11.51 5.54 3.44
N PRO A 131 -10.47 5.41 2.63
CA PRO A 131 -9.69 6.56 2.19
C PRO A 131 -10.46 7.43 1.19
N VAL A 132 -10.10 8.72 1.14
CA VAL A 132 -10.59 9.73 0.20
C VAL A 132 -9.47 10.10 -0.77
N GLY A 133 -9.84 10.37 -2.03
CA GLY A 133 -8.86 10.68 -3.08
C GLY A 133 -7.99 9.47 -3.44
N PHE A 134 -8.47 8.26 -3.17
CA PHE A 134 -7.75 7.01 -3.37
C PHE A 134 -7.83 6.55 -4.82
N GLY A 135 -6.68 6.16 -5.38
CA GLY A 135 -6.56 5.60 -6.73
C GLY A 135 -5.30 6.07 -7.44
N LEU A 136 -4.93 5.39 -8.55
CA LEU A 136 -3.86 5.88 -9.44
C LEU A 136 -4.27 7.19 -10.13
N PHE A 137 -5.58 7.41 -10.29
CA PHE A 137 -6.20 8.55 -10.98
C PHE A 137 -7.50 8.98 -10.27
N ASN A 138 -7.42 9.22 -8.95
CA ASN A 138 -8.33 10.05 -8.15
C ASN A 138 -9.81 10.07 -8.62
N ARG A 139 -10.66 9.10 -8.22
CA ARG A 139 -12.14 9.21 -8.36
C ARG A 139 -13.05 8.18 -7.68
N GLU A 140 -12.58 7.14 -6.99
CA GLU A 140 -13.48 6.13 -6.41
C GLU A 140 -13.28 5.89 -4.91
N ALA A 141 -14.38 5.64 -4.20
CA ALA A 141 -14.42 5.34 -2.77
C ALA A 141 -14.09 3.85 -2.52
N THR A 142 -12.89 3.42 -2.89
CA THR A 142 -12.42 2.05 -2.62
C THR A 142 -12.27 1.85 -1.12
N GLU A 143 -12.88 0.79 -0.59
CA GLU A 143 -12.66 0.38 0.79
C GLU A 143 -11.45 -0.56 0.87
N ILE A 144 -10.66 -0.46 1.94
CA ILE A 144 -9.50 -1.32 2.16
C ILE A 144 -9.74 -2.13 3.44
N GLN A 145 -9.80 -3.45 3.32
CA GLN A 145 -9.88 -4.36 4.45
C GLN A 145 -8.48 -4.83 4.82
N VAL A 146 -8.05 -4.55 6.05
CA VAL A 146 -6.75 -4.98 6.59
C VAL A 146 -6.97 -6.07 7.63
N ARG A 147 -6.54 -7.29 7.31
CA ARG A 147 -6.66 -8.48 8.16
C ARG A 147 -5.31 -8.77 8.83
N SER A 148 -5.14 -8.21 10.01
CA SER A 148 -3.98 -8.38 10.90
C SER A 148 -4.32 -9.37 12.01
N LYS A 149 -3.31 -10.01 12.61
CA LYS A 149 -3.48 -10.83 13.82
C LYS A 149 -3.69 -9.99 15.08
N ARG A 150 -3.37 -8.70 15.02
CA ARG A 150 -3.38 -7.72 16.12
C ARG A 150 -4.27 -6.53 15.76
N VAL A 151 -5.52 -6.82 15.38
CA VAL A 151 -6.50 -5.82 14.93
C VAL A 151 -6.69 -4.68 15.94
N GLU A 152 -6.73 -4.99 17.24
CA GLU A 152 -6.88 -3.98 18.29
C GLU A 152 -5.67 -3.03 18.39
N GLU A 153 -4.44 -3.56 18.34
CA GLU A 153 -3.21 -2.76 18.32
C GLU A 153 -3.14 -1.87 17.08
N LEU A 154 -3.50 -2.42 15.91
CA LEU A 154 -3.55 -1.69 14.65
C LEU A 154 -4.59 -0.56 14.71
N SER A 155 -5.78 -0.83 15.25
CA SER A 155 -6.83 0.18 15.43
C SER A 155 -6.35 1.30 16.33
N THR A 156 -5.71 0.95 17.45
CA THR A 156 -5.16 1.90 18.42
C THR A 156 -4.06 2.76 17.80
N ALA A 157 -3.17 2.17 17.02
CA ALA A 157 -2.10 2.89 16.33
C ALA A 157 -2.64 3.90 15.30
N ILE A 158 -3.71 3.52 14.58
CA ILE A 158 -4.37 4.36 13.57
C ILE A 158 -5.21 5.46 14.21
N GLN A 159 -5.94 5.17 15.28
CA GLN A 159 -6.75 6.19 15.97
C GLN A 159 -5.87 7.15 16.78
N GLY A 160 -4.65 6.73 17.14
CA GLY A 160 -3.77 7.48 18.01
C GLY A 160 -4.31 7.43 19.43
N LEU A 161 -3.49 7.01 20.39
CA LEU A 161 -3.84 7.08 21.80
C LEU A 161 -4.31 8.50 22.17
N GLY A 162 -5.61 8.63 22.46
CA GLY A 162 -6.22 9.69 23.25
C GLY A 162 -6.43 11.02 22.53
N SER A 163 -7.69 11.30 22.23
CA SER A 163 -8.29 12.59 22.60
C SER A 163 -7.63 13.12 23.89
N ARG A 164 -6.86 14.20 23.77
CA ARG A 164 -6.57 15.06 24.92
C ARG A 164 -7.84 15.77 25.35
#